data_AF-A0AA94JGU4-F1
#
_entry.id   AF-A0AA94JGU4-F1
#
_cell.length_a   1.000
_cell.length_b   1.000
_cell.length_c   1.000
_cell.angle_alpha   90.00
_cell.angle_beta   90.00
_cell.angle_gamma   90.00
#
_symmetry.space_group_name_H-M   'P 1'
#
loop_
_entity.id
_entity.type
_entity.pdbx_description
1 polymer ?
#
loop_
_entity_poly.entity_id
_entity_poly.type
_entity_poly.pdbx_seq_one_letter_code
_entity_poly.pdbx_strand_id
1 'polypeptide(L)'
;MGGHFYTVSYIAELAGVERSRADRLTCFSQAPDAINTYNAIPVSIKNTFYDRTWRHQIVNSLHSLHGGDSQAVAARRSSLQRLVAASYATGTTSDWKTGFLIHALGDSYAHVYGPLEAPHAYPEAYGHLFALFQSPDDVYAGENYRTFDVYIHALFDTLKDAQHTAERSKVDDLASIIKNHAGLGNKQDYRLISLMIRLTHAPISESDCTRINAELDEADVRTFLAELTRELKAP
;
A
#
# COMPACT_ATOMS: atom_id res chain seq x y z
N MET A 1 -3.06 -2.90 -13.13
CA MET A 1 -3.78 -3.81 -12.22
C MET A 1 -2.75 -4.38 -11.28
N GLY A 2 -2.82 -3.97 -10.00
CA GLY A 2 -1.68 -3.97 -9.09
C GLY A 2 -1.60 -5.23 -8.25
N GLY A 3 -0.41 -5.83 -8.15
CA GLY A 3 -0.14 -6.90 -7.20
C GLY A 3 -0.49 -6.53 -5.75
N HIS A 4 -0.57 -5.23 -5.41
CA HIS A 4 -0.99 -4.73 -4.11
C HIS A 4 -2.36 -5.25 -3.65
N PHE A 5 -3.36 -5.35 -4.54
CA PHE A 5 -4.71 -5.79 -4.18
C PHE A 5 -4.72 -7.18 -3.53
N TYR A 6 -4.26 -8.19 -4.25
CA TYR A 6 -4.26 -9.56 -3.73
C TYR A 6 -3.19 -9.79 -2.66
N THR A 7 -2.13 -8.97 -2.62
CA THR A 7 -1.11 -9.03 -1.56
C THR A 7 -1.71 -8.76 -0.19
N VAL A 8 -2.53 -7.71 -0.05
CA VAL A 8 -3.17 -7.39 1.23
C VAL A 8 -4.09 -8.53 1.67
N SER A 9 -4.89 -9.08 0.75
CA SER A 9 -5.79 -10.19 1.04
C SER A 9 -5.05 -11.43 1.57
N TYR A 10 -3.99 -11.84 0.88
CA TYR A 10 -3.19 -13.00 1.27
C TYR A 10 -2.46 -12.80 2.59
N ILE A 11 -1.80 -11.65 2.78
CA ILE A 11 -1.07 -11.37 4.02
C ILE A 11 -2.04 -11.25 5.20
N ALA A 12 -3.22 -10.68 5.01
CA ALA A 12 -4.26 -10.64 6.04
C ALA A 12 -4.75 -12.05 6.40
N GLU A 13 -4.95 -12.94 5.42
CA GLU A 13 -5.30 -14.35 5.66
C GLU A 13 -4.22 -15.05 6.50
N LEU A 14 -2.94 -14.91 6.13
CA LEU A 14 -1.83 -15.47 6.90
C LEU A 14 -1.73 -14.90 8.31
N ALA A 15 -2.05 -13.62 8.49
CA ALA A 15 -2.05 -12.93 9.78
C ALA A 15 -3.22 -13.35 10.70
N GLY A 16 -4.15 -14.19 10.23
CA GLY A 16 -5.31 -14.63 11.01
C GLY A 16 -6.46 -13.62 11.02
N VAL A 17 -6.45 -12.65 10.10
CA VAL A 17 -7.54 -11.67 9.99
C VAL A 17 -8.80 -12.38 9.48
N GLU A 18 -9.92 -12.19 10.17
CA GLU A 18 -11.21 -12.75 9.74
C GLU A 18 -11.51 -12.35 8.29
N ARG A 19 -12.01 -13.31 7.50
CA ARG A 19 -12.20 -13.15 6.06
C ARG A 19 -12.96 -11.89 5.66
N SER A 20 -14.07 -11.60 6.34
CA SER A 20 -14.88 -10.41 6.05
C SER A 20 -14.11 -9.10 6.24
N ARG A 21 -13.22 -9.06 7.24
CA ARG A 21 -12.35 -7.93 7.54
C ARG A 21 -11.18 -7.85 6.57
N ALA A 22 -10.56 -8.98 6.22
CA ALA A 22 -9.49 -9.05 5.22
C ALA A 22 -9.97 -8.52 3.85
N ASP A 23 -11.19 -8.88 3.45
CA ASP A 23 -11.83 -8.39 2.23
C ASP A 23 -12.04 -6.85 2.27
N ARG A 24 -12.47 -6.31 3.42
CA ARG A 24 -12.60 -4.85 3.62
C ARG A 24 -11.25 -4.13 3.55
N LEU A 25 -10.24 -4.63 4.26
CA LEU A 25 -8.90 -4.05 4.24
C LEU A 25 -8.33 -4.03 2.81
N THR A 26 -8.52 -5.12 2.07
CA THR A 26 -8.12 -5.26 0.67
C THR A 26 -8.78 -4.21 -0.22
N CYS A 27 -10.10 -4.04 -0.12
CA CYS A 27 -10.83 -3.05 -0.93
C CYS A 27 -10.45 -1.62 -0.56
N PHE A 28 -10.33 -1.30 0.73
CA PHE A 28 -9.98 0.04 1.17
C PHE A 28 -8.50 0.38 0.94
N SER A 29 -7.58 -0.59 0.90
CA SER A 29 -6.20 -0.35 0.47
C SER A 29 -6.06 -0.14 -1.03
N GLN A 30 -7.03 -0.59 -1.83
CA GLN A 30 -7.06 -0.35 -3.27
C GLN A 30 -7.82 0.92 -3.64
N ALA A 31 -8.71 1.40 -2.76
CA ALA A 31 -9.52 2.59 -2.99
C ALA A 31 -8.69 3.84 -3.37
N PRO A 32 -7.51 4.12 -2.77
CA PRO A 32 -6.64 5.21 -3.20
C PRO A 32 -6.30 5.18 -4.69
N ASP A 33 -5.98 4.01 -5.24
CA ASP A 33 -5.68 3.87 -6.67
C ASP A 33 -6.93 3.73 -7.54
N ALA A 34 -8.00 3.12 -7.04
CA ALA A 34 -9.19 2.82 -7.83
C ALA A 34 -10.14 4.02 -7.99
N ILE A 35 -10.14 4.96 -7.03
CA ILE A 35 -11.08 6.09 -7.02
C ILE A 35 -10.35 7.36 -7.44
N ASN A 36 -10.80 7.97 -8.54
CA ASN A 36 -10.15 9.15 -9.15
C ASN A 36 -9.91 10.33 -8.20
N THR A 37 -10.71 10.50 -7.15
CA THR A 37 -10.55 11.61 -6.20
C THR A 37 -9.39 11.38 -5.20
N TYR A 38 -8.95 10.13 -5.05
CA TYR A 38 -7.86 9.71 -4.18
C TYR A 38 -6.59 9.32 -4.94
N ASN A 39 -6.69 9.01 -6.24
CA ASN A 39 -5.55 8.56 -7.03
C ASN A 39 -4.53 9.68 -7.29
N ALA A 40 -3.25 9.38 -7.06
CA ALA A 40 -2.13 10.29 -7.27
C ALA A 40 -2.13 10.99 -8.64
N ILE A 41 -2.43 10.28 -9.73
CA ILE A 41 -2.35 10.82 -11.10
C ILE A 41 -3.42 11.90 -11.35
N PRO A 42 -4.74 11.61 -11.36
CA PRO A 42 -5.75 12.62 -11.61
C PRO A 42 -5.68 13.77 -10.58
N VAL A 43 -5.41 13.47 -9.30
CA VAL A 43 -5.26 14.50 -8.26
C VAL A 43 -4.05 15.39 -8.54
N SER A 44 -2.92 14.82 -8.93
CA SER A 44 -1.75 15.63 -9.24
C SER A 44 -2.01 16.56 -10.44
N ILE A 45 -2.86 16.21 -11.42
CA ILE A 45 -3.08 17.02 -12.65
C ILE A 45 -4.08 18.10 -12.29
N LYS A 46 -5.23 17.67 -11.76
CA LYS A 46 -6.36 18.54 -11.46
C LYS A 46 -6.00 19.49 -10.33
N ASN A 47 -5.52 18.97 -9.21
CA ASN A 47 -5.44 19.75 -7.97
C ASN A 47 -4.15 20.59 -7.85
N THR A 48 -3.23 20.52 -8.82
CA THR A 48 -2.06 21.44 -8.89
C THR A 48 -2.49 22.90 -8.96
N PHE A 49 -3.62 23.19 -9.63
CA PHE A 49 -4.11 24.55 -9.84
C PHE A 49 -5.30 24.94 -8.95
N TYR A 50 -6.01 23.97 -8.36
CA TYR A 50 -7.28 24.22 -7.66
C TYR A 50 -7.26 23.95 -6.15
N ASP A 51 -6.50 22.95 -5.68
CA ASP A 51 -6.47 22.58 -4.25
C ASP A 51 -5.14 21.92 -3.90
N ARG A 52 -4.14 22.76 -3.66
CA ARG A 52 -2.77 22.31 -3.35
C ARG A 52 -2.70 21.54 -2.03
N THR A 53 -3.60 21.84 -1.08
CA THR A 53 -3.65 21.14 0.21
C THR A 53 -4.12 19.71 0.01
N TRP A 54 -5.21 19.48 -0.71
CA TRP A 54 -5.67 18.14 -1.05
C TRP A 54 -4.64 17.38 -1.88
N ARG A 55 -4.04 18.04 -2.86
CA ARG A 55 -2.96 17.45 -3.65
C ARG A 55 -1.82 16.98 -2.75
N HIS A 56 -1.35 17.82 -1.83
CA HIS A 56 -0.30 17.44 -0.89
C HIS A 56 -0.73 16.26 -0.01
N GLN A 57 -1.94 16.28 0.54
CA GLN A 57 -2.45 15.17 1.37
C GLN A 57 -2.49 13.83 0.62
N ILE A 58 -2.96 13.84 -0.63
CA ILE A 58 -3.01 12.64 -1.47
C ILE A 58 -1.60 12.20 -1.88
N VAL A 59 -0.85 13.08 -2.50
CA VAL A 59 0.41 12.70 -3.16
C VAL A 59 1.51 12.46 -2.12
N ASN A 60 1.65 13.34 -1.13
CA ASN A 60 2.67 13.24 -0.10
C ASN A 60 2.34 12.14 0.91
N SER A 61 1.12 12.18 1.46
CA SER A 61 0.79 11.39 2.66
C SER A 61 0.16 10.05 2.30
N LEU A 62 -0.86 10.03 1.43
CA LEU A 62 -1.52 8.78 1.04
C LEU A 62 -0.65 7.94 0.11
N HIS A 63 0.02 8.57 -0.86
CA HIS A 63 0.90 7.89 -1.81
C HIS A 63 2.39 8.01 -1.47
N SER A 64 2.75 8.46 -0.26
CA SER A 64 4.14 8.49 0.22
C SER A 64 5.18 9.19 -0.70
N LEU A 65 4.77 10.06 -1.64
CA LEU A 65 5.67 10.78 -2.54
C LEU A 65 6.22 12.05 -1.87
N HIS A 66 7.00 11.88 -0.80
CA HIS A 66 7.41 13.00 0.06
C HIS A 66 8.81 13.57 -0.23
N GLY A 67 9.60 12.93 -1.11
CA GLY A 67 10.90 13.46 -1.53
C GLY A 67 12.02 13.41 -0.47
N GLY A 68 11.78 12.75 0.66
CA GLY A 68 12.73 12.68 1.78
C GLY A 68 13.86 11.68 1.56
N ASP A 69 14.90 11.80 2.38
CA ASP A 69 16.04 10.88 2.41
C ASP A 69 15.73 9.58 3.17
N SER A 70 16.76 8.74 3.34
CA SER A 70 16.65 7.45 4.02
C SER A 70 16.12 7.55 5.46
N GLN A 71 16.48 8.60 6.19
CA GLN A 71 15.97 8.83 7.54
C GLN A 71 14.48 9.16 7.52
N ALA A 72 14.06 10.05 6.62
CA ALA A 72 12.65 10.40 6.46
C ALA A 72 11.80 9.20 5.99
N VAL A 73 12.33 8.38 5.09
CA VAL A 73 11.69 7.13 4.63
C VAL A 73 11.50 6.16 5.80
N ALA A 74 12.55 5.94 6.60
CA ALA A 74 12.48 5.06 7.76
C ALA A 74 11.48 5.56 8.81
N ALA A 75 11.50 6.86 9.12
CA ALA A 75 10.55 7.49 10.04
C ALA A 75 9.10 7.36 9.55
N ARG A 76 8.86 7.56 8.24
CA ARG A 76 7.53 7.38 7.65
C ARG A 76 7.05 5.94 7.72
N ARG A 77 7.88 4.95 7.37
CA ARG A 77 7.53 3.52 7.48
C ARG A 77 7.17 3.13 8.91
N SER A 78 7.99 3.54 9.88
CA SER A 78 7.74 3.29 11.30
C SER A 78 6.43 3.92 11.78
N SER A 79 6.19 5.19 11.42
CA SER A 79 4.94 5.88 11.76
C SER A 79 3.72 5.23 11.11
N LEU A 80 3.79 4.83 9.85
CA LEU A 80 2.71 4.16 9.14
C LEU A 80 2.41 2.79 9.74
N GLN A 81 3.42 1.96 10.04
CA GLN A 81 3.20 0.67 10.73
C GLN A 81 2.49 0.85 12.08
N ARG A 82 2.93 1.83 12.88
CA ARG A 82 2.28 2.16 14.16
C ARG A 82 0.82 2.58 13.95
N LEU A 83 0.55 3.44 12.96
CA LEU A 83 -0.80 3.91 12.66
C LEU A 83 -1.70 2.78 12.14
N VAL A 84 -1.18 1.88 11.30
CA VAL A 84 -1.91 0.68 10.84
C VAL A 84 -2.27 -0.18 12.05
N ALA A 85 -1.33 -0.50 12.93
CA ALA A 85 -1.59 -1.31 14.13
C ALA A 85 -2.65 -0.65 15.04
N ALA A 86 -2.51 0.65 15.29
CA ALA A 86 -3.44 1.40 16.14
C ALA A 86 -4.84 1.43 15.53
N SER A 87 -4.95 1.74 14.24
CA SER A 87 -6.24 1.77 13.52
C SER A 87 -6.87 0.37 13.49
N TYR A 88 -6.09 -0.68 13.19
CA TYR A 88 -6.55 -2.06 13.17
C TYR A 88 -7.09 -2.51 14.55
N ALA A 89 -6.45 -2.12 15.65
CA ALA A 89 -6.89 -2.45 17.00
C ALA A 89 -8.23 -1.83 17.40
N THR A 90 -8.67 -0.74 16.75
CA THR A 90 -9.98 -0.10 17.02
C THR A 90 -11.18 -0.87 16.45
N GLY A 91 -10.95 -1.92 15.67
CA GLY A 91 -11.99 -2.76 15.09
C GLY A 91 -12.50 -2.27 13.72
N THR A 92 -13.66 -2.79 13.32
CA THR A 92 -14.13 -2.72 11.92
C THR A 92 -14.65 -1.33 11.49
N THR A 93 -15.00 -0.47 12.45
CA THR A 93 -15.43 0.92 12.20
C THR A 93 -14.31 1.77 11.59
N SER A 94 -13.05 1.36 11.74
CA SER A 94 -11.88 2.02 11.17
C SER A 94 -11.19 1.19 10.08
N ASP A 95 -11.85 0.16 9.53
CA ASP A 95 -11.23 -0.65 8.47
C ASP A 95 -10.88 0.18 7.24
N TRP A 96 -11.67 1.20 6.90
CA TRP A 96 -11.34 2.07 5.77
C TRP A 96 -10.10 2.91 6.03
N LYS A 97 -9.93 3.44 7.24
CA LYS A 97 -8.70 4.14 7.66
C LYS A 97 -7.52 3.18 7.64
N THR A 98 -7.71 1.97 8.16
CA THR A 98 -6.68 0.92 8.17
C THR A 98 -6.26 0.56 6.75
N GLY A 99 -7.20 0.39 5.82
CA GLY A 99 -6.91 0.14 4.40
C GLY A 99 -6.11 1.28 3.76
N PHE A 100 -6.50 2.54 3.96
CA PHE A 100 -5.74 3.71 3.46
C PHE A 100 -4.32 3.78 4.05
N LEU A 101 -4.15 3.41 5.32
CA LEU A 101 -2.84 3.35 5.97
C LEU A 101 -1.98 2.20 5.43
N ILE A 102 -2.58 1.03 5.15
CA ILE A 102 -1.91 -0.11 4.51
C ILE A 102 -1.43 0.28 3.12
N HIS A 103 -2.26 0.99 2.35
CA HIS A 103 -1.88 1.55 1.05
C HIS A 103 -0.67 2.47 1.18
N ALA A 104 -0.74 3.49 2.05
CA ALA A 104 0.35 4.42 2.27
C ALA A 104 1.64 3.72 2.73
N LEU A 105 1.52 2.65 3.53
CA LEU A 105 2.65 1.81 3.94
C LEU A 105 3.27 1.11 2.73
N GLY A 106 2.49 0.45 1.88
CA GLY A 106 2.98 -0.18 0.65
C GLY A 106 3.70 0.81 -0.27
N ASP A 107 3.08 1.96 -0.50
CA ASP A 107 3.62 3.05 -1.32
C ASP A 107 4.93 3.61 -0.74
N SER A 108 5.12 3.58 0.59
CA SER A 108 6.40 3.98 1.21
C SER A 108 7.57 3.00 0.93
N TYR A 109 7.27 1.78 0.47
CA TYR A 109 8.26 0.81 -0.02
C TYR A 109 8.42 0.85 -1.53
N ALA A 110 7.34 1.06 -2.27
CA ALA A 110 7.38 1.11 -3.73
C ALA A 110 7.97 2.43 -4.25
N HIS A 111 7.59 3.57 -3.68
CA HIS A 111 7.94 4.89 -4.18
C HIS A 111 9.26 5.43 -3.64
N VAL A 112 10.30 4.61 -3.75
CA VAL A 112 11.68 5.00 -3.47
C VAL A 112 12.62 4.64 -4.62
N TYR A 113 13.79 5.27 -4.64
CA TYR A 113 14.90 4.93 -5.52
C TYR A 113 16.22 4.89 -4.75
N GLY A 114 17.24 4.32 -5.38
CA GLY A 114 18.52 4.06 -4.74
C GLY A 114 18.57 2.68 -4.06
N PRO A 115 19.68 2.38 -3.38
CA PRO A 115 19.85 1.10 -2.68
C PRO A 115 18.87 0.97 -1.51
N LEU A 116 18.49 -0.27 -1.17
CA LEU A 116 17.51 -0.58 -0.12
C LEU A 116 17.95 -0.05 1.25
N GLU A 117 19.25 0.00 1.51
CA GLU A 117 19.87 0.44 2.75
C GLU A 117 19.91 1.97 2.90
N ALA A 118 19.81 2.70 1.78
CA ALA A 118 19.80 4.16 1.76
C ALA A 118 18.83 4.69 0.68
N PRO A 119 17.52 4.39 0.82
CA PRO A 119 16.53 4.77 -0.17
C PRO A 119 16.20 6.27 -0.09
N HIS A 120 15.81 6.85 -1.20
CA HIS A 120 15.23 8.20 -1.26
C HIS A 120 13.79 8.09 -1.77
N ALA A 121 12.85 8.76 -1.12
CA ALA A 121 11.48 8.83 -1.62
C ALA A 121 11.43 9.71 -2.87
N TYR A 122 10.59 9.32 -3.82
CA TYR A 122 10.29 10.22 -4.93
C TYR A 122 9.50 11.44 -4.42
N PRO A 123 9.77 12.65 -4.92
CA PRO A 123 9.00 13.83 -4.53
C PRO A 123 7.66 13.87 -5.24
N GLU A 124 6.75 14.72 -4.73
CA GLU A 124 5.37 14.84 -5.23
C GLU A 124 5.25 15.15 -6.73
N ALA A 125 6.29 15.71 -7.35
CA ALA A 125 6.33 15.95 -8.79
C ALA A 125 6.30 14.66 -9.63
N TYR A 126 6.69 13.52 -9.04
CA TYR A 126 6.79 12.24 -9.73
C TYR A 126 5.48 11.46 -9.80
N GLY A 127 4.44 11.84 -9.05
CA GLY A 127 3.13 11.17 -9.10
C GLY A 127 2.54 11.08 -10.52
N HIS A 128 2.90 12.04 -11.39
CA HIS A 128 2.56 12.04 -12.82
C HIS A 128 3.49 11.26 -13.73
N LEU A 129 4.77 11.20 -13.38
CA LEU A 129 5.80 10.63 -14.25
C LEU A 129 5.80 9.10 -14.23
N PHE A 130 5.34 8.45 -13.15
CA PHE A 130 5.31 6.98 -13.08
C PHE A 130 4.42 6.34 -14.15
N ALA A 131 3.30 6.97 -14.50
CA ALA A 131 2.44 6.52 -15.60
C ALA A 131 3.16 6.49 -16.95
N LEU A 132 4.23 7.27 -17.12
CA LEU A 132 4.95 7.46 -18.38
C LEU A 132 6.25 6.65 -18.48
N PHE A 133 6.94 6.39 -17.36
CA PHE A 133 8.32 5.88 -17.41
C PHE A 133 8.54 4.56 -16.66
N GLN A 134 8.02 4.37 -15.44
CA GLN A 134 8.21 3.14 -14.63
C GLN A 134 7.04 2.98 -13.64
N SER A 135 6.51 1.76 -13.47
CA SER A 135 5.60 1.45 -12.37
C SER A 135 6.44 0.82 -11.25
N PRO A 136 6.76 1.57 -10.18
CA PRO A 136 7.45 1.01 -9.02
C PRO A 136 6.68 -0.15 -8.36
N ASP A 137 5.40 -0.30 -8.69
CA ASP A 137 4.53 -1.40 -8.26
C ASP A 137 4.77 -2.72 -9.03
N ASP A 138 5.64 -2.70 -10.05
CA ASP A 138 6.09 -3.90 -10.75
C ASP A 138 7.16 -4.62 -9.90
N VAL A 139 6.69 -5.57 -9.10
CA VAL A 139 7.51 -6.33 -8.14
C VAL A 139 8.61 -7.15 -8.83
N TYR A 140 8.41 -7.58 -10.09
CA TYR A 140 9.40 -8.37 -10.82
C TYR A 140 10.42 -7.52 -11.57
N ALA A 141 10.24 -6.20 -11.62
CA ALA A 141 11.17 -5.29 -12.28
C ALA A 141 12.44 -5.09 -11.44
N GLY A 142 13.58 -5.59 -11.93
CA GLY A 142 14.89 -5.39 -11.31
C GLY A 142 14.94 -5.89 -9.86
N GLU A 143 15.33 -5.00 -8.94
CA GLU A 143 15.45 -5.30 -7.50
C GLU A 143 14.20 -4.89 -6.69
N ASN A 144 13.09 -4.53 -7.34
CA ASN A 144 11.84 -4.14 -6.66
C ASN A 144 11.29 -5.25 -5.75
N TYR A 145 11.60 -6.52 -6.05
CA TYR A 145 11.21 -7.63 -5.18
C TYR A 145 11.75 -7.48 -3.75
N ARG A 146 12.88 -6.80 -3.55
CA ARG A 146 13.45 -6.58 -2.23
C ARG A 146 12.63 -5.61 -1.38
N THR A 147 12.15 -4.51 -1.98
CA THR A 147 11.28 -3.58 -1.26
C THR A 147 9.93 -4.21 -0.97
N PHE A 148 9.41 -5.01 -1.91
CA PHE A 148 8.20 -5.81 -1.72
C PHE A 148 8.33 -6.84 -0.58
N ASP A 149 9.45 -7.56 -0.52
CA ASP A 149 9.78 -8.51 0.55
C ASP A 149 9.69 -7.84 1.93
N VAL A 150 10.36 -6.70 2.10
CA VAL A 150 10.31 -5.96 3.38
C VAL A 150 8.88 -5.48 3.69
N TYR A 151 8.13 -5.03 2.68
CA TYR A 151 6.73 -4.61 2.84
C TYR A 151 5.82 -5.74 3.33
N ILE A 152 5.84 -6.91 2.71
CA ILE A 152 4.93 -8.01 3.10
C ILE A 152 5.23 -8.52 4.51
N HIS A 153 6.50 -8.51 4.91
CA HIS A 153 6.90 -8.83 6.27
C HIS A 153 6.44 -7.77 7.27
N ALA A 154 6.60 -6.49 6.94
CA ALA A 154 6.13 -5.38 7.74
C ALA A 154 4.61 -5.42 7.93
N LEU A 155 3.85 -5.71 6.88
CA LEU A 155 2.40 -5.84 6.93
C LEU A 155 1.96 -7.03 7.76
N PHE A 156 2.58 -8.21 7.55
CA PHE A 156 2.31 -9.41 8.33
C PHE A 156 2.56 -9.18 9.82
N ASP A 157 3.71 -8.60 10.20
CA ASP A 157 4.02 -8.29 11.60
C ASP A 157 3.04 -7.31 12.24
N THR A 158 2.49 -6.40 11.43
CA THR A 158 1.55 -5.38 11.91
C THR A 158 0.17 -5.97 12.17
N LEU A 159 -0.26 -6.95 11.37
CA LEU A 159 -1.60 -7.53 11.44
C LEU A 159 -1.70 -8.82 12.24
N LYS A 160 -0.62 -9.60 12.34
CA LYS A 160 -0.66 -10.95 12.92
C LYS A 160 -1.05 -10.94 14.39
N ASP A 161 -1.84 -11.92 14.78
CA ASP A 161 -2.02 -12.26 16.19
C ASP A 161 -0.93 -13.23 16.71
N ALA A 162 -1.02 -13.59 17.99
CA ALA A 162 -0.06 -14.49 18.62
C ALA A 162 -0.12 -15.93 18.06
N GLN A 163 -1.29 -16.38 17.61
CA GLN A 163 -1.52 -17.74 17.12
C GLN A 163 -0.93 -17.94 15.72
N HIS A 164 -0.87 -16.88 14.92
CA HIS A 164 -0.43 -16.94 13.53
C HIS A 164 1.06 -16.62 13.33
N THR A 165 1.85 -16.48 14.39
CA THR A 165 3.29 -16.17 14.26
C THR A 165 4.07 -17.24 13.47
N ALA A 166 3.63 -18.50 13.49
CA ALA A 166 4.24 -19.59 12.71
C ALA A 166 4.05 -19.44 11.19
N GLU A 167 3.04 -18.68 10.76
CA GLU A 167 2.72 -18.43 9.34
C GLU A 167 3.75 -17.54 8.64
N ARG A 168 4.70 -16.96 9.39
CA ARG A 168 5.85 -16.23 8.85
C ARG A 168 6.58 -16.99 7.75
N SER A 169 6.74 -18.31 7.91
CA SER A 169 7.37 -19.17 6.90
C SER A 169 6.70 -19.10 5.53
N LYS A 170 5.37 -18.91 5.48
CA LYS A 170 4.65 -18.74 4.19
C LYS A 170 4.89 -17.37 3.57
N VAL A 171 5.15 -16.35 4.38
CA VAL A 171 5.59 -15.02 3.90
C VAL A 171 7.00 -15.12 3.32
N ASP A 172 7.90 -15.84 4.00
CA ASP A 172 9.26 -16.13 3.51
C ASP A 172 9.23 -16.92 2.18
N ASP A 173 8.32 -17.89 2.06
CA ASP A 173 8.09 -18.66 0.84
C ASP A 173 7.58 -17.77 -0.30
N LEU A 174 6.63 -16.87 -0.04
CA LEU A 174 6.15 -15.90 -1.03
C LEU A 174 7.29 -15.00 -1.52
N ALA A 175 8.09 -14.44 -0.60
CA ALA A 175 9.25 -13.62 -0.94
C ALA A 175 10.25 -14.40 -1.83
N SER A 176 10.49 -15.68 -1.50
CA SER A 176 11.37 -16.57 -2.25
C SER A 176 10.83 -16.87 -3.66
N ILE A 177 9.53 -17.14 -3.79
CA ILE A 177 8.88 -17.33 -5.09
C ILE A 177 9.05 -16.07 -5.93
N ILE A 178 8.79 -14.89 -5.35
CA ILE A 178 8.85 -13.63 -6.08
C ILE A 178 10.28 -13.34 -6.54
N LYS A 179 11.27 -13.51 -5.65
CA LYS A 179 12.68 -13.38 -5.97
C LYS A 179 13.11 -14.27 -7.13
N ASN A 180 12.65 -15.52 -7.15
CA ASN A 180 12.97 -16.47 -8.22
C ASN A 180 12.37 -16.07 -9.59
N HIS A 181 11.36 -15.20 -9.59
CA HIS A 181 10.75 -14.66 -10.80
C HIS A 181 11.21 -13.23 -11.13
N ALA A 182 12.00 -12.60 -10.27
CA ALA A 182 12.54 -11.26 -10.49
C ALA A 182 13.43 -11.22 -11.74
N GLY A 183 13.35 -10.12 -12.50
CA GLY A 183 14.09 -9.96 -13.75
C GLY A 183 13.58 -10.80 -14.93
N LEU A 184 12.60 -11.70 -14.71
CA LEU A 184 11.94 -12.45 -15.78
C LEU A 184 10.72 -11.72 -16.37
N GLY A 185 10.32 -10.58 -15.78
CA GLY A 185 9.09 -9.85 -16.11
C GLY A 185 9.31 -8.67 -17.04
N ASN A 186 8.44 -8.56 -18.06
CA ASN A 186 8.11 -7.30 -18.72
C ASN A 186 6.92 -6.67 -18.00
N LYS A 187 6.77 -5.34 -18.08
CA LYS A 187 5.59 -4.59 -17.58
C LYS A 187 4.30 -5.34 -17.95
N GLN A 188 3.39 -5.52 -16.97
CA GLN A 188 2.11 -6.27 -17.07
C GLN A 188 2.19 -7.78 -16.79
N ASP A 189 3.10 -8.20 -15.93
CA ASP A 189 3.23 -9.60 -15.58
C ASP A 189 2.07 -10.12 -14.69
N TYR A 190 1.06 -10.73 -15.34
CA TYR A 190 -0.05 -11.41 -14.68
C TYR A 190 0.39 -12.58 -13.80
N ARG A 191 1.68 -12.98 -13.77
CA ARG A 191 2.18 -14.04 -12.89
C ARG A 191 2.00 -13.73 -11.42
N LEU A 192 2.24 -12.49 -10.97
CA LEU A 192 2.02 -12.13 -9.56
C LEU A 192 0.54 -12.22 -9.21
N ILE A 193 -0.32 -11.60 -10.02
CA ILE A 193 -1.78 -11.68 -9.84
C ILE A 193 -2.25 -13.14 -9.81
N SER A 194 -1.80 -13.95 -10.76
CA SER A 194 -2.16 -15.38 -10.84
C SER A 194 -1.65 -16.18 -9.66
N LEU A 195 -0.43 -15.90 -9.18
CA LEU A 195 0.13 -16.51 -7.97
C LEU A 195 -0.73 -16.15 -6.76
N MET A 196 -0.99 -14.86 -6.55
CA MET A 196 -1.76 -14.39 -5.39
C MET A 196 -3.19 -14.93 -5.39
N ILE A 197 -3.86 -15.01 -6.54
CA ILE A 197 -5.20 -15.63 -6.66
C ILE A 197 -5.16 -17.12 -6.33
N ARG A 198 -4.09 -17.85 -6.69
CA ARG A 198 -3.93 -19.27 -6.34
C ARG A 198 -3.66 -19.48 -4.86
N LEU A 199 -2.87 -18.59 -4.26
CA LEU A 199 -2.49 -18.67 -2.84
C LEU A 199 -3.61 -18.22 -1.91
N THR A 200 -4.40 -17.24 -2.33
CA THR A 200 -5.54 -16.73 -1.57
C THR A 200 -6.77 -17.57 -1.89
N HIS A 201 -7.33 -18.28 -0.91
CA HIS A 201 -8.52 -19.09 -1.17
C HIS A 201 -9.72 -18.17 -1.44
N ALA A 202 -10.31 -18.24 -2.64
CA ALA A 202 -11.48 -17.45 -3.05
C ALA A 202 -11.33 -15.94 -2.80
N PRO A 203 -10.36 -15.25 -3.44
CA PRO A 203 -10.11 -13.82 -3.18
C PRO A 203 -11.33 -12.97 -3.54
N ILE A 204 -11.56 -11.88 -2.81
CA ILE A 204 -12.53 -10.86 -3.19
C ILE A 204 -12.15 -10.29 -4.57
N SER A 205 -13.14 -9.90 -5.38
CA SER A 205 -12.90 -9.26 -6.67
C SER A 205 -12.91 -7.73 -6.56
N GLU A 206 -12.24 -7.04 -7.50
CA GLU A 206 -12.34 -5.57 -7.58
C GLU A 206 -13.78 -5.08 -7.78
N SER A 207 -14.64 -5.87 -8.45
CA SER A 207 -16.07 -5.55 -8.58
C SER A 207 -16.79 -5.54 -7.24
N ASP A 208 -16.45 -6.46 -6.33
CA ASP A 208 -17.05 -6.50 -4.99
C ASP A 208 -16.67 -5.27 -4.16
N CYS A 209 -15.49 -4.71 -4.41
CA CYS A 209 -15.01 -3.50 -3.74
C CYS A 209 -15.84 -2.26 -4.05
N THR A 210 -16.58 -2.21 -5.17
CA THR A 210 -17.47 -1.07 -5.47
C THR A 210 -18.49 -0.85 -4.35
N ARG A 211 -19.06 -1.93 -3.81
CA ARG A 211 -20.04 -1.85 -2.73
C ARG A 211 -19.40 -1.46 -1.41
N ILE A 212 -18.21 -1.99 -1.10
CA ILE A 212 -17.48 -1.68 0.15
C ILE A 212 -17.01 -0.22 0.13
N ASN A 213 -16.48 0.25 -1.00
CA ASN A 213 -15.99 1.61 -1.16
C ASN A 213 -17.12 2.66 -1.15
N ALA A 214 -18.38 2.27 -1.34
CA ALA A 214 -19.53 3.16 -1.17
C ALA A 214 -19.73 3.60 0.30
N GLU A 215 -19.05 2.96 1.26
CA GLU A 215 -19.03 3.38 2.66
C GLU A 215 -18.11 4.58 2.92
N LEU A 216 -17.27 4.97 1.95
CA LEU A 216 -16.37 6.11 2.09
C LEU A 216 -17.15 7.42 2.01
N ASP A 217 -17.06 8.22 3.07
CA ASP A 217 -17.53 9.61 3.09
C ASP A 217 -16.36 10.57 2.79
N GLU A 218 -16.54 11.48 1.84
CA GLU A 218 -15.46 12.38 1.40
C GLU A 218 -15.02 13.34 2.53
N ALA A 219 -15.93 13.80 3.39
CA ALA A 219 -15.59 14.73 4.47
C ALA A 219 -14.78 14.01 5.56
N ASP A 220 -15.13 12.78 5.88
CA ASP A 220 -14.37 11.93 6.80
C ASP A 220 -12.98 11.62 6.25
N VAL A 221 -12.87 11.25 4.96
CA VAL A 221 -11.57 10.99 4.32
C VAL A 221 -10.71 12.25 4.32
N ARG A 222 -11.27 13.43 4.02
CA ARG A 222 -10.54 14.70 4.09
C ARG A 222 -10.02 15.00 5.49
N THR A 223 -10.84 14.79 6.50
CA THR A 223 -10.44 14.99 7.90
C THR A 223 -9.30 14.05 8.28
N PHE A 224 -9.45 12.76 7.96
CA PHE A 224 -8.44 11.74 8.20
C PHE A 224 -7.11 12.06 7.49
N LEU A 225 -7.13 12.44 6.21
CA LEU A 225 -5.90 12.74 5.47
C LEU A 225 -5.22 14.03 5.95
N ALA A 226 -5.98 14.99 6.45
CA ALA A 226 -5.42 16.16 7.13
C ALA A 226 -4.70 15.77 8.43
N GLU A 227 -5.26 14.86 9.21
CA GLU A 227 -4.64 14.30 10.41
C GLU A 227 -3.38 13.50 10.08
N LEU A 228 -3.48 12.56 9.13
CA LEU A 228 -2.36 11.75 8.66
C LEU A 228 -1.18 12.63 8.22
N THR A 229 -1.46 13.70 7.46
CA THR A 229 -0.42 14.63 7.00
C THR A 229 0.27 15.35 8.16
N ARG A 230 -0.42 15.63 9.27
CA ARG A 230 0.21 16.21 10.46
C ARG A 230 1.05 15.18 11.20
N GLU A 231 0.53 13.97 11.39
CA GLU A 231 1.25 12.86 12.04
C GLU A 231 2.55 12.54 11.31
N LEU A 232 2.52 12.46 9.97
CA LEU A 232 3.69 12.11 9.18
C LEU A 232 4.69 13.27 8.94
N LYS A 233 4.40 14.46 9.48
CA LYS A 233 5.34 15.60 9.52
C LYS A 233 6.13 15.66 10.83
N ALA A 234 5.71 14.95 11.87
CA ALA A 234 6.42 14.92 13.15
C ALA A 234 7.74 14.15 13.00
N PRO A 235 8.87 14.70 13.50
CA PRO A 235 10.19 14.08 13.41
C PRO A 235 10.30 12.77 14.21
#